data_AF-A0A6N6SNU3-F1
#
_entry.id   AF-A0A6N6SNU3-F1
#
_cell.length_a   1.000
_cell.length_b   1.000
_cell.length_c   1.000
_cell.angle_alpha   90.00
_cell.angle_beta   90.00
_cell.angle_gamma   90.00
#
_symmetry.space_group_name_H-M   'P 1'
#
loop_
_entity.id
_entity.type
_entity.pdbx_description
1 polymer ?
#
loop_
_entity_poly.entity_id
_entity_poly.type
_entity_poly.pdbx_seq_one_letter_code
_entity_poly.pdbx_strand_id
1 'polypeptide(L)'
;MPKEKLIKIMLAVVGGILIVIVGLIFIFKGSEYSKKQQIKDECEFLAKDAQKYYQKPASMGGGSNSFVGWFISINLDTTKAAVYKVVSADLNEVRVSATGIVKGNDKDTIKMLLVIRPEDYTISTVENNDASGVKNNDASGQAN
;
A
#
# COMPACT_ATOMS: atom_id res chain seq x y z
N MET A 1 14.66 -37.95 -9.00
CA MET A 1 13.98 -36.91 -8.17
C MET A 1 12.90 -36.26 -9.04
N PRO A 2 11.61 -36.31 -8.68
CA PRO A 2 10.56 -35.88 -9.60
C PRO A 2 10.57 -34.37 -9.82
N LYS A 3 10.56 -33.97 -11.10
CA LYS A 3 10.48 -32.62 -11.68
C LYS A 3 9.47 -31.65 -11.03
N GLU A 4 8.52 -32.17 -10.27
CA GLU A 4 7.45 -31.37 -9.66
C GLU A 4 7.89 -30.57 -8.43
N LYS A 5 8.98 -30.96 -7.76
CA LYS A 5 9.53 -30.15 -6.64
C LYS A 5 10.36 -28.96 -7.10
N LEU A 6 10.95 -29.02 -8.30
CA LEU A 6 11.82 -27.95 -8.82
C LEU A 6 11.02 -26.82 -9.49
N ILE A 7 9.89 -27.11 -10.14
CA ILE A 7 9.02 -26.09 -10.77
C ILE A 7 8.36 -25.17 -9.73
N LYS A 8 7.93 -25.72 -8.58
CA LYS A 8 7.27 -24.93 -7.52
C LYS A 8 8.22 -23.92 -6.85
N ILE A 9 9.52 -24.20 -6.82
CA ILE A 9 10.54 -23.28 -6.28
C ILE A 9 10.84 -22.17 -7.29
N MET A 10 10.97 -22.49 -8.58
CA MET A 10 11.20 -21.50 -9.64
C MET A 10 10.08 -20.44 -9.72
N LEU A 11 8.82 -20.85 -9.56
CA LEU A 11 7.69 -19.92 -9.59
C LEU A 11 7.65 -18.99 -8.35
N ALA A 12 8.07 -19.49 -7.18
CA ALA A 12 8.18 -18.70 -5.96
C ALA A 12 9.33 -17.67 -6.03
N VAL A 13 10.42 -17.95 -6.74
CA VAL A 13 11.60 -17.07 -6.85
C VAL A 13 11.35 -15.90 -7.83
N VAL A 14 10.61 -16.10 -8.92
CA VAL A 14 10.23 -14.99 -9.83
C VAL A 14 9.23 -14.02 -9.19
N GLY A 15 8.39 -14.50 -8.27
CA GLY A 15 7.49 -13.65 -7.48
C GLY A 15 8.14 -12.97 -6.27
N GLY A 16 9.40 -13.31 -5.95
CA GLY A 16 10.07 -12.91 -4.71
C GLY A 16 11.26 -11.95 -4.85
N ILE A 17 11.62 -11.53 -6.07
CA ILE A 17 12.81 -10.68 -6.30
C ILE A 17 12.49 -9.50 -7.23
N LEU A 18 11.50 -8.69 -6.88
CA LEU A 18 11.56 -7.26 -7.19
C LEU A 18 11.38 -6.47 -5.91
N ILE A 19 12.55 -6.21 -5.33
CA ILE A 19 12.81 -5.38 -4.18
C ILE A 19 11.98 -4.09 -4.24
N VAL A 20 11.41 -3.77 -3.10
CA VAL A 20 10.85 -2.46 -2.74
C VAL A 20 11.76 -1.36 -3.27
N ILE A 21 11.36 -0.71 -4.35
CA ILE A 21 11.71 0.68 -4.60
C ILE A 21 10.42 1.37 -4.99
N VAL A 22 9.69 1.81 -3.97
CA VAL A 22 9.21 3.17 -4.07
C VAL A 22 10.06 3.94 -3.09
N GLY A 23 10.94 4.80 -3.61
CA GLY A 23 11.63 5.84 -2.86
C GLY A 23 10.62 6.85 -2.36
N LEU A 24 9.67 6.39 -1.54
CA LEU A 24 8.74 7.23 -0.84
C LEU A 24 9.48 7.62 0.46
N ILE A 25 10.29 8.68 0.44
CA ILE A 25 10.70 9.37 1.68
C ILE A 25 9.47 10.14 2.17
N PHE A 26 8.68 9.54 3.07
CA PHE A 26 7.47 10.18 3.59
C PHE A 26 7.59 10.39 5.08
N ILE A 27 7.97 11.62 5.41
CA ILE A 27 7.81 12.16 6.74
C ILE A 27 6.35 12.57 6.93
N PHE A 28 5.80 12.32 8.12
CA PHE A 28 4.83 13.13 8.89
C PHE A 28 3.72 12.33 9.60
N LYS A 29 3.32 12.87 10.75
CA LYS A 29 2.46 12.30 11.80
C LYS A 29 1.04 12.87 11.70
N GLY A 30 0.09 12.18 12.32
CA GLY A 30 -1.26 12.68 12.55
C GLY A 30 -2.33 11.76 11.96
N SER A 31 -3.18 11.19 12.82
CA SER A 31 -4.35 10.45 12.33
C SER A 31 -5.50 10.45 13.33
N GLU A 32 -6.66 10.87 12.85
CA GLU A 32 -7.96 10.54 13.45
C GLU A 32 -8.25 9.06 13.14
N TYR A 33 -8.50 8.24 14.18
CA TYR A 33 -8.70 6.78 14.07
C TYR A 33 -9.83 6.39 13.10
N SER A 34 -10.92 7.16 13.07
CA SER A 34 -12.07 6.91 12.19
C SER A 34 -11.73 7.03 10.70
N LYS A 35 -10.91 8.02 10.33
CA LYS A 35 -10.44 8.20 8.95
C LYS A 35 -9.53 7.07 8.51
N LYS A 36 -8.63 6.62 9.39
CA LYS A 36 -7.78 5.45 9.11
C LYS A 36 -8.61 4.21 8.79
N GLN A 37 -9.65 3.94 9.57
CA GLN A 37 -10.54 2.81 9.31
C GLN A 37 -11.25 2.95 7.95
N GLN A 38 -11.79 4.13 7.65
CA GLN A 38 -12.46 4.36 6.36
C GLN A 38 -11.52 4.15 5.17
N ILE A 39 -10.29 4.65 5.22
CA ILE A 39 -9.29 4.46 4.15
C ILE A 39 -8.95 2.97 4.00
N LYS A 40 -8.87 2.23 5.12
CA LYS A 40 -8.63 0.79 5.10
C LYS A 40 -9.77 0.05 4.38
N ASP A 41 -11.02 0.35 4.71
CA ASP A 41 -12.19 -0.29 4.08
C ASP A 41 -12.24 -0.01 2.57
N GLU A 42 -11.93 1.23 2.16
CA GLU A 42 -11.81 1.62 0.74
C GLU A 42 -10.65 0.87 0.04
N CYS A 43 -9.50 0.72 0.68
CA CYS A 43 -8.39 -0.11 0.19
C CYS A 43 -8.77 -1.59 0.03
N GLU A 44 -9.52 -2.17 0.97
CA GLU A 44 -9.99 -3.56 0.87
C GLU A 44 -10.93 -3.75 -0.31
N PHE A 45 -11.81 -2.79 -0.56
CA PHE A 45 -12.66 -2.80 -1.75
C PHE A 45 -11.82 -2.78 -3.04
N LEU A 46 -10.83 -1.89 -3.15
CA LEU A 46 -9.93 -1.82 -4.30
C LEU A 46 -9.15 -3.12 -4.50
N ALA A 47 -8.71 -3.76 -3.41
CA ALA A 47 -8.03 -5.05 -3.49
C ALA A 47 -8.93 -6.13 -4.10
N LYS A 48 -10.19 -6.20 -3.68
CA LYS A 48 -11.16 -7.17 -4.23
C LYS A 48 -11.52 -6.88 -5.68
N ASP A 49 -11.64 -5.61 -6.06
CA ASP A 49 -11.87 -5.23 -7.44
C ASP A 49 -10.71 -5.65 -8.36
N ALA A 50 -9.47 -5.36 -7.96
CA ALA A 50 -8.29 -5.76 -8.70
C ALA A 50 -8.16 -7.29 -8.81
N GLN A 51 -8.38 -8.03 -7.73
CA GLN A 51 -8.36 -9.50 -7.74
C GLN A 51 -9.42 -10.07 -8.70
N LYS A 52 -10.61 -9.46 -8.74
CA LYS A 52 -11.67 -9.81 -9.68
C LYS A 52 -11.26 -9.51 -11.13
N TYR A 53 -10.61 -8.38 -11.39
CA TYR A 53 -10.07 -8.06 -12.71
C TYR A 53 -9.06 -9.13 -13.15
N TYR A 54 -8.10 -9.49 -12.30
CA TYR A 54 -7.09 -10.50 -12.58
C TYR A 54 -7.69 -11.83 -13.05
N GLN A 55 -8.72 -12.32 -12.35
CA GLN A 55 -9.37 -13.61 -12.64
C GLN A 55 -10.28 -13.55 -13.87
N LYS A 56 -10.78 -12.37 -14.24
CA LYS A 56 -11.73 -12.22 -15.32
C LYS A 56 -11.03 -12.39 -16.69
N PRO A 57 -11.59 -13.16 -17.64
CA PRO A 57 -11.02 -13.29 -18.97
C PRO A 57 -10.91 -11.94 -19.71
N ALA A 58 -9.88 -11.78 -20.54
CA ALA A 58 -9.67 -10.56 -21.34
C ALA A 58 -10.84 -10.28 -22.29
N SER A 59 -11.48 -11.33 -22.83
CA SER A 59 -12.68 -11.23 -23.68
C SER A 59 -13.88 -10.59 -22.98
N MET A 60 -13.88 -10.51 -21.64
CA MET A 60 -14.90 -9.83 -20.84
C MET A 60 -14.38 -8.53 -20.22
N GLY A 61 -13.23 -8.01 -20.66
CA GLY A 61 -12.61 -6.80 -20.09
C GLY A 61 -11.92 -7.04 -18.75
N GLY A 62 -11.43 -8.26 -18.52
CA GLY A 62 -10.57 -8.59 -17.39
C GLY A 62 -9.09 -8.64 -17.75
N GLY A 63 -8.29 -9.11 -16.81
CA GLY A 63 -6.83 -9.19 -16.91
C GLY A 63 -6.28 -10.51 -17.42
N SER A 64 -7.08 -11.59 -17.45
CA SER A 64 -6.64 -12.92 -17.90
C SER A 64 -5.36 -13.41 -17.21
N ASN A 65 -5.34 -13.37 -15.88
CA ASN A 65 -4.17 -13.62 -15.02
C ASN A 65 -3.06 -12.56 -15.13
N SER A 66 -3.45 -11.31 -15.30
CA SER A 66 -2.55 -10.15 -15.29
C SER A 66 -3.24 -8.97 -14.61
N PHE A 67 -2.52 -8.14 -13.88
CA PHE A 67 -3.04 -6.84 -13.46
C PHE A 67 -2.70 -5.71 -14.43
N VAL A 68 -1.93 -5.98 -15.49
CA VAL A 68 -1.63 -4.98 -16.53
C VAL A 68 -2.94 -4.49 -17.14
N GLY A 69 -3.16 -3.17 -17.09
CA GLY A 69 -4.38 -2.54 -17.58
C GLY A 69 -5.50 -2.40 -16.56
N TRP A 70 -5.31 -2.89 -15.32
CA TRP A 70 -6.18 -2.51 -14.21
C TRP A 70 -5.98 -1.03 -13.86
N PHE A 71 -7.07 -0.34 -13.55
CA PHE A 71 -7.06 1.05 -13.13
C PHE A 71 -8.12 1.28 -12.05
N ILE A 72 -7.89 2.27 -11.21
CA ILE A 72 -8.87 2.71 -10.21
C ILE A 72 -9.96 3.49 -10.95
N SER A 73 -11.22 3.13 -10.73
CA SER A 73 -12.35 3.90 -11.28
C SER A 73 -12.34 5.34 -10.79
N ILE A 74 -12.69 6.30 -11.66
CA ILE A 74 -12.69 7.74 -11.35
C ILE A 74 -13.48 8.13 -10.08
N ASN A 75 -14.51 7.36 -9.73
CA ASN A 75 -15.32 7.61 -8.53
C ASN A 75 -14.64 7.14 -7.23
N LEU A 76 -13.53 6.41 -7.34
CA LEU A 76 -12.78 5.80 -6.25
C LEU A 76 -11.33 6.29 -6.18
N ASP A 77 -10.84 7.02 -7.20
CA ASP A 77 -9.49 7.59 -7.17
C ASP A 77 -9.38 8.75 -6.17
N THR A 78 -10.49 9.40 -5.86
CA THR A 78 -10.58 10.54 -4.96
C THR A 78 -11.87 10.46 -4.18
N THR A 79 -11.77 10.18 -2.89
CA THR A 79 -12.90 10.16 -1.96
C THR A 79 -12.80 11.33 -0.99
N LYS A 80 -13.82 11.50 -0.14
CA LYS A 80 -13.74 12.45 0.99
C LYS A 80 -12.67 12.06 2.01
N ALA A 81 -12.26 10.79 2.02
CA ALA A 81 -11.30 10.25 2.96
C ALA A 81 -9.87 10.35 2.43
N ALA A 82 -9.63 9.99 1.17
CA ALA A 82 -8.29 9.92 0.60
C ALA A 82 -8.24 10.08 -0.93
N VAL A 83 -7.04 10.34 -1.43
CA VAL A 83 -6.66 10.22 -2.84
C VAL A 83 -5.88 8.92 -3.04
N TYR A 84 -6.32 8.10 -3.97
CA TYR A 84 -5.73 6.81 -4.34
C TYR A 84 -5.05 6.91 -5.69
N LYS A 85 -3.82 6.41 -5.78
CA LYS A 85 -3.05 6.40 -7.04
C LYS A 85 -2.40 5.04 -7.25
N VAL A 86 -2.55 4.52 -8.46
CA VAL A 86 -1.77 3.35 -8.91
C VAL A 86 -0.32 3.79 -9.03
N VAL A 87 0.55 3.16 -8.26
CA VAL A 87 2.00 3.35 -8.29
C VAL A 87 2.61 2.43 -9.34
N SER A 88 2.16 1.17 -9.37
CA SER A 88 2.54 0.19 -10.40
C SER A 88 1.44 -0.85 -10.56
N ALA A 89 1.35 -1.42 -11.76
CA ALA A 89 0.47 -2.53 -12.08
C ALA A 89 1.20 -3.45 -13.07
N ASP A 90 1.60 -4.63 -12.58
CA ASP A 90 2.40 -5.60 -13.30
C ASP A 90 1.59 -6.90 -13.52
N LEU A 91 2.23 -7.97 -13.98
CA LEU A 91 1.54 -9.25 -14.17
C LEU A 91 0.90 -9.76 -12.87
N ASN A 92 1.62 -9.74 -11.75
CA ASN A 92 1.21 -10.42 -10.51
C ASN A 92 1.07 -9.49 -9.30
N GLU A 93 1.28 -8.19 -9.46
CA GLU A 93 1.21 -7.25 -8.35
C GLU A 93 0.69 -5.89 -8.80
N VAL A 94 -0.14 -5.28 -7.96
CA VAL A 94 -0.50 -3.86 -8.06
C VAL A 94 -0.13 -3.17 -6.77
N ARG A 95 0.49 -1.99 -6.89
CA ARG A 95 0.78 -1.11 -5.75
C ARG A 95 -0.07 0.14 -5.86
N VAL A 96 -0.79 0.47 -4.81
CA VAL A 96 -1.64 1.66 -4.72
C VAL A 96 -1.22 2.47 -3.51
N SER A 97 -0.95 3.76 -3.71
CA SER A 97 -0.76 4.71 -2.61
C SER A 97 -2.11 5.35 -2.27
N ALA A 98 -2.49 5.34 -1.00
CA ALA A 98 -3.62 6.10 -0.47
C ALA A 98 -3.10 7.25 0.40
N THR A 99 -3.51 8.48 0.09
CA THR A 99 -3.17 9.68 0.87
C THR A 99 -4.45 10.30 1.43
N GLY A 100 -4.65 10.15 2.74
CA GLY A 100 -5.78 10.68 3.48
C GLY A 100 -5.79 12.22 3.51
N ILE A 101 -6.98 12.78 3.32
CA ILE A 101 -7.25 14.22 3.36
C ILE A 101 -7.63 14.59 4.81
N VAL A 102 -6.73 15.27 5.50
CA VAL A 102 -6.99 15.84 6.84
C VAL A 102 -7.24 17.33 6.66
N LYS A 103 -8.36 17.82 7.23
CA LYS A 103 -8.67 19.24 7.21
C LYS A 103 -7.75 19.94 8.22
N GLY A 104 -6.92 20.88 7.77
CA GLY A 104 -6.33 21.89 8.67
C GLY A 104 -4.83 22.13 8.59
N ASN A 105 -4.03 21.37 7.85
CA ASN A 105 -2.66 21.70 7.43
C ASN A 105 -2.12 20.57 6.54
N ASP A 106 -1.43 20.88 5.43
CA ASP A 106 -0.86 19.91 4.47
C ASP A 106 0.20 18.95 5.05
N LYS A 107 0.50 19.07 6.36
CA LYS A 107 1.56 18.35 7.06
C LYS A 107 1.05 17.06 7.72
N ASP A 108 -0.22 16.99 8.10
CA ASP A 108 -0.77 15.80 8.76
C ASP A 108 -1.57 15.00 7.73
N THR A 109 -0.92 14.08 7.02
CA THR A 109 -1.60 13.21 6.04
C THR A 109 -1.43 11.75 6.41
N ILE A 110 -2.52 10.99 6.40
CA ILE A 110 -2.48 9.54 6.59
C ILE A 110 -2.01 8.93 5.27
N LYS A 111 -0.90 8.18 5.26
CA LYS A 111 -0.42 7.51 4.06
C LYS A 111 -0.43 6.01 4.24
N MET A 112 -1.08 5.31 3.30
CA MET A 112 -1.10 3.86 3.27
C MET A 112 -0.59 3.35 1.93
N LEU A 113 0.07 2.20 1.97
CA LEU A 113 0.43 1.42 0.80
C LEU A 113 -0.42 0.15 0.78
N LEU A 114 -1.20 0.00 -0.29
CA LEU A 114 -1.92 -1.21 -0.61
C LEU A 114 -1.10 -1.97 -1.66
N VAL A 115 -0.76 -3.22 -1.35
CA VAL A 115 -0.12 -4.16 -2.29
C VAL A 115 -1.09 -5.30 -2.53
N ILE A 116 -1.45 -5.53 -3.79
CA ILE A 116 -2.47 -6.50 -4.20
C ILE A 116 -1.81 -7.59 -5.03
N ARG A 117 -2.09 -8.85 -4.70
CA ARG A 117 -1.68 -10.05 -5.44
C ARG A 117 -2.92 -10.89 -5.79
N PRO A 118 -2.80 -11.93 -6.62
CA PRO A 118 -3.95 -12.70 -7.08
C PRO A 118 -4.80 -13.31 -5.96
N GLU A 119 -4.17 -13.72 -4.87
CA GLU A 119 -4.82 -14.45 -3.77
C GLU A 119 -4.83 -13.64 -2.45
N ASP A 120 -3.91 -12.68 -2.28
CA ASP A 120 -3.77 -11.88 -1.07
C ASP A 120 -3.61 -10.39 -1.36
N TYR A 121 -3.65 -9.60 -0.29
CA TYR A 121 -3.26 -8.21 -0.31
C TYR A 121 -2.73 -7.80 1.07
N THR A 122 -1.93 -6.75 1.11
CA THR A 122 -1.43 -6.15 2.35
C THR A 122 -1.69 -4.65 2.35
N ILE A 123 -2.19 -4.13 3.48
CA ILE A 123 -2.36 -2.70 3.72
C ILE A 123 -1.38 -2.31 4.81
N SER A 124 -0.41 -1.46 4.48
CA SER A 124 0.58 -0.95 5.44
C SER A 124 0.35 0.53 5.66
N THR A 125 0.25 0.95 6.92
CA THR A 125 0.42 2.37 7.26
C THR A 125 1.91 2.67 7.16
N VAL A 126 2.25 3.74 6.46
CA VAL A 126 3.64 4.18 6.40
C VAL A 126 3.90 5.05 7.63
N GLU A 127 4.45 4.43 8.68
CA GLU A 127 4.92 5.14 9.89
C GLU A 127 6.43 5.37 9.78
N ASN A 128 6.87 6.60 10.06
CA ASN A 128 8.29 6.90 10.19
C ASN A 128 8.84 6.24 11.46
N ASN A 129 9.77 5.29 11.33
CA ASN A 129 10.68 4.94 12.41
C ASN A 129 11.68 6.07 12.61
N ASP A 130 11.34 7.03 13.47
CA ASP A 130 12.28 8.03 13.95
C ASP A 130 13.20 7.38 14.98
N ALA A 131 14.43 7.06 14.56
CA ALA A 131 15.54 6.86 15.46
C ALA A 131 15.95 8.22 16.06
N SER A 132 15.10 8.80 16.90
CA SER A 132 15.44 9.90 17.79
C SER A 132 15.38 9.41 19.23
N GLY A 133 16.48 8.79 19.66
CA GLY A 133 16.82 8.79 21.07
C GLY A 133 17.08 10.23 21.51
N VAL A 134 16.04 10.94 21.95
CA VAL A 134 16.23 12.15 22.75
C VAL A 134 16.23 11.72 24.22
N LYS A 135 17.43 11.51 24.75
CA LYS A 135 17.71 11.74 26.16
C LYS A 135 18.99 12.55 26.23
N ASN A 136 18.86 13.84 26.49
CA ASN A 136 19.68 14.54 27.46
C ASN A 136 18.76 15.57 28.12
N ASN A 137 18.50 15.27 29.40
CA ASN A 137 17.75 16.12 30.31
C ASN A 137 18.76 17.06 30.94
N ASP A 138 18.72 18.33 30.58
CA ASP A 138 19.51 19.34 31.29
C ASP A 138 18.79 20.68 31.23
N ALA A 139 17.71 20.77 32.01
CA ALA A 139 17.20 22.02 32.53
C ALA A 139 17.27 22.00 34.07
N SER A 140 18.17 22.85 34.58
CA SER A 140 18.14 23.59 35.85
C SER A 140 18.11 22.83 37.20
N GLY A 141 19.21 22.95 37.96
CA GLY A 141 19.15 23.66 39.25
C GLY A 141 19.34 22.88 40.56
N GLN A 142 20.39 23.29 41.29
CA GLN A 142 20.58 23.34 42.76
C GLN A 142 21.21 22.18 43.56
N ALA A 143 22.40 22.52 44.11
CA ALA A 143 22.83 22.45 45.50
C ALA A 143 22.90 21.09 46.23
N ASN A 144 24.12 20.64 46.52
CA ASN A 144 24.70 20.71 47.87
C ASN A 144 26.24 20.73 47.79
#